data_AF-A0AA88INW6-F1
#
_entry.id   AF-A0AA88INW6-F1
#
_cell.length_a   1.000
_cell.length_b   1.000
_cell.length_c   1.000
_cell.angle_alpha   90.00
_cell.angle_beta   90.00
_cell.angle_gamma   90.00
#
_symmetry.space_group_name_H-M   'P 1'
#
loop_
_entity.id
_entity.type
_entity.pdbx_description
1 polymer ?
#
loop_
_entity_poly.entity_id
_entity_poly.type
_entity_poly.pdbx_seq_one_letter_code
_entity_poly.pdbx_strand_id
1 'polypeptide(L)'
;MSYNVLAQGYIETMAYLYYSNEENLKWPDRKKRLFNQFKMSNADIVCLQEVETDYYYNTYLSYFQSQGYDGVFKQKTQGKIDGCATFFKKCKLSLKEDHSLEMLKNGIDLLNRDNIALISILTPFKNPDKQICIVNTHVLYNHKREDVRLAQLQILLAEINHVACINTNYSPVILCGNLNLTPSSKLYSFLSQVRLKYEHLDIKKLTDYGSQKIGKTFLPKDLYISDSCQYFQELEQKNCIEEAIFSSGTITHRFAFKSVYNSDKFPKVRLNSTYHNLVDYILYSNIDEKFNKHEKQELLLLERLRLPTYKDCIKIGPLPNSQNGSDHYHLEAKFRWICK
;
A
#
# COMPACT_ATOMS: atom_id res chain seq x y z
N MET A 1 -10.85 4.76 1.72
CA MET A 1 -9.89 5.80 2.12
C MET A 1 -8.53 5.16 2.37
N SER A 2 -7.44 5.80 2.00
CA SER A 2 -6.07 5.47 2.44
C SER A 2 -5.46 6.71 3.09
N TYR A 3 -4.88 6.59 4.29
CA TYR A 3 -4.33 7.75 4.99
C TYR A 3 -3.18 7.41 5.94
N ASN A 4 -1.99 7.98 5.71
CA ASN A 4 -0.93 8.05 6.71
C ASN A 4 -1.31 9.10 7.77
N VAL A 5 -1.54 8.67 9.01
CA VAL A 5 -2.06 9.54 10.08
C VAL A 5 -0.96 10.24 10.89
N LEU A 6 0.31 9.98 10.57
CA LEU A 6 1.50 10.49 11.23
C LEU A 6 1.53 10.13 12.72
N ALA A 7 2.40 9.20 13.13
CA ALA A 7 2.51 8.81 14.53
C ALA A 7 2.99 10.00 15.39
N GLN A 8 2.34 10.22 16.53
CA GLN A 8 2.73 11.26 17.48
C GLN A 8 4.16 11.08 18.00
N GLY A 9 4.58 9.85 18.31
CA GLY A 9 5.94 9.56 18.75
C GLY A 9 7.00 9.87 17.68
N TYR A 10 6.65 9.84 16.38
CA TYR A 10 7.55 10.32 15.33
C TYR A 10 7.66 11.85 15.28
N ILE A 11 6.57 12.56 15.57
CA ILE A 11 6.64 14.02 15.72
C ILE A 11 7.53 14.39 16.91
N GLU A 12 7.37 13.71 18.04
CA GLU A 12 8.13 14.01 19.27
C GLU A 12 9.62 13.74 19.11
N THR A 13 9.99 12.69 18.37
CA THR A 13 11.39 12.35 18.08
C THR A 13 12.00 13.15 16.92
N MET A 14 11.17 13.66 16.00
CA MET A 14 11.59 14.41 14.82
C MET A 14 10.98 15.82 14.77
N ALA A 15 10.80 16.46 15.92
CA ALA A 15 10.16 17.77 16.03
C ALA A 15 10.80 18.82 15.12
N TYR A 16 12.10 18.67 14.85
CA TYR A 16 12.86 19.54 13.97
C TYR A 16 12.37 19.59 12.52
N LEU A 17 11.59 18.61 12.07
CA LEU A 17 10.97 18.61 10.74
C LEU A 17 9.74 19.54 10.68
N TYR A 18 9.23 19.99 11.83
CA TYR A 18 7.93 20.65 11.95
C TYR A 18 7.98 22.03 12.65
N TYR A 19 9.16 22.65 12.75
CA TYR A 19 9.36 23.94 13.44
C TYR A 19 8.40 25.06 12.99
N SER A 20 7.93 25.03 11.75
CA SER A 20 7.03 26.06 11.21
C SER A 20 5.58 25.96 11.70
N ASN A 21 5.19 24.87 12.39
CA ASN A 21 3.79 24.57 12.71
C ASN A 21 3.61 23.97 14.12
N GLU A 22 4.47 24.31 15.10
CA GLU A 22 4.50 23.68 16.43
C GLU A 22 3.14 23.65 17.16
N GLU A 23 2.33 24.70 17.01
CA GLU A 23 0.99 24.81 17.59
C GLU A 23 0.02 23.72 17.10
N ASN A 24 0.28 23.12 15.94
CA ASN A 24 -0.60 22.13 15.29
C ASN A 24 -0.17 20.67 15.53
N LEU A 25 0.89 20.45 16.31
CA LEU A 25 1.53 19.13 16.46
C LEU A 25 0.97 18.28 17.59
N LYS A 26 0.27 18.88 18.56
CA LYS A 26 -0.23 18.17 19.74
C LYS A 26 -1.32 17.18 19.36
N TRP A 27 -1.21 15.96 19.88
CA TRP A 27 -2.17 14.87 19.60
C TRP A 27 -3.64 15.25 19.81
N PRO A 28 -4.06 15.93 20.89
CA PRO A 28 -5.46 16.31 21.07
C PRO A 28 -6.05 17.14 19.92
N ASP A 29 -5.24 17.99 19.30
CA ASP A 29 -5.69 18.84 18.19
C ASP A 29 -5.62 18.11 16.85
N ARG A 30 -4.54 17.35 16.60
CA ARG A 30 -4.45 16.48 15.41
C ARG A 30 -5.56 15.45 15.38
N LYS A 31 -5.85 14.78 16.51
CA LYS A 31 -6.93 13.81 16.67
C LYS A 31 -8.27 14.39 16.23
N LYS A 32 -8.63 15.60 16.68
CA LYS A 32 -9.88 16.27 16.27
C LYS A 32 -9.95 16.45 14.75
N ARG A 33 -8.85 16.89 14.12
CA ARG A 33 -8.77 17.07 12.65
C ARG A 33 -8.91 15.76 11.90
N LEU A 34 -8.13 14.75 12.29
CA LEU A 34 -8.16 13.39 11.69
C LEU A 34 -9.57 12.79 11.78
N PHE A 35 -10.20 12.87 12.96
CA PHE A 35 -11.50 12.25 13.20
C PHE A 35 -12.62 12.98 12.47
N ASN A 36 -12.49 14.31 12.30
CA ASN A 36 -13.40 15.05 11.43
C ASN A 36 -13.27 14.60 9.97
N GLN A 37 -12.04 14.37 9.47
CA GLN A 37 -11.82 13.84 8.12
C GLN A 37 -12.42 12.44 7.95
N PHE A 38 -12.25 11.54 8.92
CA PHE A 38 -12.88 10.21 8.89
C PHE A 38 -14.41 10.29 8.84
N LYS A 39 -14.99 11.16 9.68
CA LYS A 39 -16.44 11.39 9.74
C LYS A 39 -16.98 11.94 8.42
N MET A 40 -16.32 12.95 7.85
CA MET A 40 -16.73 13.58 6.60
C MET A 40 -16.63 12.62 5.41
N SER A 41 -15.55 11.83 5.36
CA SER A 41 -15.34 10.79 4.36
C SER A 41 -16.43 9.72 4.39
N ASN A 42 -16.74 9.23 5.59
CA ASN A 42 -17.68 8.14 5.80
C ASN A 42 -17.40 6.92 4.89
N ALA A 43 -16.13 6.68 4.54
CA ALA A 43 -15.71 5.65 3.60
C ALA A 43 -16.04 4.25 4.11
N ASP A 44 -16.40 3.33 3.22
CA ASP A 44 -16.78 1.96 3.61
C ASP A 44 -15.59 1.12 4.09
N ILE A 45 -14.39 1.46 3.62
CA ILE A 45 -13.10 0.85 3.98
C ILE A 45 -12.10 1.98 4.24
N VAL A 46 -11.37 1.92 5.34
CA VAL A 46 -10.36 2.91 5.76
C VAL A 46 -9.05 2.19 6.06
N CYS A 47 -8.02 2.43 5.25
CA CYS A 47 -6.67 1.92 5.42
C CYS A 47 -5.78 3.02 6.02
N LEU A 48 -5.32 2.84 7.25
CA LEU A 48 -4.46 3.79 7.95
C LEU A 48 -3.01 3.27 8.06
N GLN A 49 -2.03 4.16 7.92
CA GLN A 49 -0.61 3.90 8.20
C GLN A 49 -0.13 4.82 9.31
N GLU A 50 0.95 4.43 10.01
CA GLU A 50 1.48 5.13 11.19
C GLU A 50 0.47 5.24 12.35
N VAL A 51 -0.35 4.20 12.52
CA VAL A 51 -1.24 4.10 13.66
C VAL A 51 -0.45 3.58 14.84
N GLU A 52 -0.26 4.38 15.88
CA GLU A 52 0.37 3.92 17.12
C GLU A 52 -0.48 2.87 17.83
N THR A 53 0.19 1.84 18.36
CA THR A 53 -0.45 0.71 19.04
C THR A 53 -1.36 1.15 20.19
N ASP A 54 -0.86 2.02 21.07
CA ASP A 54 -1.63 2.49 22.23
C ASP A 54 -2.85 3.30 21.78
N TYR A 55 -2.70 4.11 20.72
CA TYR A 55 -3.81 4.89 20.18
C TYR A 55 -4.78 4.03 19.39
N TYR A 56 -4.35 2.93 18.77
CA TYR A 56 -5.23 1.97 18.12
C TYR A 56 -6.27 1.45 19.12
N TYR A 57 -5.80 0.83 20.21
CA TYR A 57 -6.68 0.20 21.19
C TYR A 57 -7.50 1.21 22.00
N ASN A 58 -6.89 2.32 22.41
CA ASN A 58 -7.54 3.26 23.33
C ASN A 58 -8.33 4.38 22.62
N THR A 59 -8.20 4.55 21.30
CA THR A 59 -8.78 5.71 20.60
C THR A 59 -9.37 5.40 19.23
N TYR A 60 -8.60 4.81 18.30
CA TYR A 60 -9.11 4.59 16.94
C TYR A 60 -10.19 3.50 16.92
N LEU A 61 -9.94 2.36 17.56
CA LEU A 61 -10.86 1.23 17.56
C LEU A 61 -12.22 1.60 18.16
N SER A 62 -12.22 2.23 19.34
CA SER A 62 -13.46 2.66 20.02
C SER A 62 -14.26 3.66 19.19
N TYR A 63 -13.59 4.62 18.53
CA TYR A 63 -14.24 5.55 17.62
C TYR A 63 -14.85 4.84 16.41
N PHE A 64 -14.07 4.03 15.68
CA PHE A 64 -14.56 3.35 14.49
C PHE A 64 -15.71 2.38 14.82
N GLN A 65 -15.64 1.66 15.95
CA GLN A 65 -16.73 0.83 16.45
C GLN A 65 -18.00 1.65 16.74
N SER A 66 -17.87 2.83 17.37
CA SER A 66 -19.01 3.75 17.58
C SER A 66 -19.65 4.23 16.27
N GLN A 67 -18.89 4.23 15.17
CA GLN A 67 -19.35 4.58 13.83
C GLN A 67 -19.83 3.36 13.01
N GLY A 68 -19.92 2.18 13.62
CA GLY A 68 -20.42 0.95 12.96
C GLY A 68 -19.37 0.18 12.14
N TYR A 69 -18.08 0.45 12.36
CA TYR A 69 -16.98 -0.29 11.73
C TYR A 69 -16.54 -1.46 12.63
N ASP A 70 -15.81 -2.38 12.01
CA ASP A 70 -14.84 -3.26 12.67
C ASP A 70 -13.44 -2.94 12.14
N GLY A 71 -12.40 -3.50 12.76
CA GLY A 71 -11.04 -3.25 12.31
C GLY A 71 -10.02 -4.32 12.69
N VAL A 72 -9.01 -4.43 11.84
CA VAL A 72 -7.80 -5.24 12.06
C VAL A 72 -6.58 -4.33 12.11
N PHE A 73 -5.58 -4.71 12.89
CA PHE A 73 -4.35 -3.94 13.07
C PHE A 73 -3.13 -4.83 13.18
N LYS A 74 -2.03 -4.40 12.56
CA LYS A 74 -0.72 -5.01 12.70
C LYS A 74 0.31 -3.94 13.00
N GLN A 75 0.90 -4.03 14.19
CA GLN A 75 2.09 -3.26 14.56
C GLN A 75 3.29 -3.70 13.70
N LYS A 76 4.16 -2.75 13.36
CA LYS A 76 5.48 -3.04 12.77
C LYS A 76 6.32 -3.90 13.71
N THR A 77 7.29 -4.61 13.15
CA THR A 77 8.17 -5.49 13.96
C THR A 77 9.25 -4.69 14.69
N GLN A 78 10.18 -5.37 15.37
CA GLN A 78 11.32 -4.75 16.07
C GLN A 78 10.94 -3.65 17.09
N GLY A 79 9.79 -3.80 17.77
CA GLY A 79 9.39 -2.90 18.84
C GLY A 79 9.00 -1.49 18.39
N LYS A 80 8.70 -1.29 17.10
CA LYS A 80 8.19 0.00 16.60
C LYS A 80 6.82 0.31 17.18
N ILE A 81 6.57 1.58 17.46
CA ILE A 81 5.34 2.02 18.14
C ILE A 81 4.11 2.01 17.22
N ASP A 82 4.30 2.01 15.90
CA ASP A 82 3.24 2.20 14.92
C ASP A 82 3.02 0.96 14.02
N GLY A 83 1.91 0.98 13.29
CA GLY A 83 1.51 -0.08 12.38
C GLY A 83 0.53 0.37 11.31
N CYS A 84 -0.11 -0.61 10.68
CA CYS A 84 -1.19 -0.41 9.74
C CYS A 84 -2.52 -0.91 10.33
N ALA A 85 -3.60 -0.17 10.11
CA ALA A 85 -4.96 -0.57 10.49
C ALA A 85 -5.89 -0.55 9.29
N THR A 86 -6.76 -1.55 9.17
CA THR A 86 -7.83 -1.58 8.15
C THR A 86 -9.17 -1.66 8.85
N PHE A 87 -9.99 -0.62 8.71
CA PHE A 87 -11.36 -0.56 9.22
C PHE A 87 -12.37 -0.74 8.09
N PHE A 88 -13.49 -1.42 8.35
CA PHE A 88 -14.54 -1.66 7.37
C PHE A 88 -15.94 -1.60 8.01
N LYS A 89 -16.94 -1.09 7.27
CA LYS A 89 -18.31 -0.97 7.78
C LYS A 89 -19.02 -2.32 7.85
N LYS A 90 -19.40 -2.74 9.05
CA LYS A 90 -20.08 -4.02 9.30
C LYS A 90 -21.44 -4.14 8.61
N CYS A 91 -22.12 -3.01 8.35
CA CYS A 91 -23.41 -3.01 7.64
C CYS A 91 -23.28 -3.27 6.12
N LYS A 92 -22.06 -3.29 5.58
CA LYS A 92 -21.78 -3.49 4.15
C LYS A 92 -20.85 -4.66 3.88
N LEU A 93 -19.88 -4.88 4.77
CA LEU A 93 -18.76 -5.78 4.56
C LEU A 93 -18.57 -6.69 5.77
N SER A 94 -18.17 -7.92 5.50
CA SER A 94 -17.72 -8.89 6.51
C SER A 94 -16.27 -9.27 6.22
N LEU A 95 -15.48 -9.44 7.29
CA LEU A 95 -14.13 -9.99 7.19
C LEU A 95 -14.23 -11.50 7.06
N LYS A 96 -13.65 -12.04 5.99
CA LYS A 96 -13.51 -13.49 5.82
C LYS A 96 -12.20 -13.97 6.43
N GLU A 97 -11.10 -13.32 6.06
CA GLU A 97 -9.74 -13.67 6.48
C GLU A 97 -8.90 -12.39 6.54
N ASP A 98 -7.96 -12.33 7.49
CA ASP A 98 -6.89 -11.35 7.51
C ASP A 98 -5.53 -12.05 7.59
N HIS A 99 -4.55 -11.45 6.92
CA HIS A 99 -3.19 -11.93 6.81
C HIS A 99 -2.22 -10.79 7.09
N SER A 100 -1.22 -11.05 7.93
CA SER A 100 -0.20 -10.06 8.28
C SER A 100 1.15 -10.51 7.73
N LEU A 101 1.71 -9.72 6.82
CA LEU A 101 3.04 -9.96 6.27
C LEU A 101 4.08 -9.12 7.00
N GLU A 102 5.00 -9.79 7.68
CA GLU A 102 6.23 -9.17 8.17
C GLU A 102 7.28 -9.16 7.05
N MET A 103 7.72 -7.96 6.66
CA MET A 103 8.69 -7.79 5.58
C MET A 103 10.14 -8.01 6.04
N LEU A 104 10.36 -8.08 7.36
CA LEU A 104 11.58 -8.54 7.97
C LEU A 104 11.72 -10.06 7.76
N LYS A 105 12.79 -10.52 7.13
CA LYS A 105 13.17 -11.93 7.02
C LYS A 105 14.56 -12.14 7.61
N ASN A 106 14.64 -12.91 8.68
CA ASN A 106 15.89 -13.18 9.39
C ASN A 106 16.93 -13.79 8.45
N GLY A 107 18.17 -13.30 8.51
CA GLY A 107 19.26 -13.77 7.65
C GLY A 107 19.26 -13.22 6.22
N ILE A 108 18.35 -12.30 5.87
CA ILE A 108 18.26 -11.70 4.53
C ILE A 108 18.54 -10.20 4.60
N ASP A 109 19.71 -9.77 4.14
CA ASP A 109 20.18 -8.37 4.23
C ASP A 109 19.28 -7.34 3.55
N LEU A 110 18.60 -7.73 2.47
CA LEU A 110 17.64 -6.87 1.76
C LEU A 110 16.31 -6.72 2.52
N LEU A 111 15.94 -7.70 3.33
CA LEU A 111 14.68 -7.78 4.06
C LEU A 111 14.94 -7.63 5.56
N ASN A 112 15.69 -6.60 5.94
CA ASN A 112 16.14 -6.33 7.31
C ASN A 112 15.45 -5.10 7.93
N ARG A 113 14.21 -4.83 7.53
CA ARG A 113 13.43 -3.66 7.98
C ARG A 113 12.10 -4.09 8.56
N ASP A 114 11.63 -3.29 9.51
CA ASP A 114 10.47 -3.53 10.36
C ASP A 114 9.10 -3.34 9.69
N ASN A 115 9.08 -2.98 8.41
CA ASN A 115 7.87 -2.74 7.65
C ASN A 115 6.96 -3.98 7.60
N ILE A 116 5.66 -3.74 7.52
CA ILE A 116 4.63 -4.78 7.46
C ILE A 116 3.62 -4.47 6.33
N ALA A 117 2.84 -5.47 5.96
CA ALA A 117 1.60 -5.31 5.23
C ALA A 117 0.47 -6.04 5.94
N LEU A 118 -0.73 -5.48 5.86
CA LEU A 118 -1.97 -6.04 6.39
C LEU A 118 -2.91 -6.27 5.21
N ILE A 119 -3.31 -7.52 5.00
CA ILE A 119 -4.15 -7.96 3.89
C ILE A 119 -5.47 -8.46 4.48
N SER A 120 -6.59 -7.99 3.96
CA SER A 120 -7.92 -8.36 4.43
C SER A 120 -8.78 -8.81 3.26
N ILE A 121 -9.32 -10.02 3.33
CA ILE A 121 -10.33 -10.51 2.40
C ILE A 121 -11.70 -10.13 2.95
N LEU A 122 -12.34 -9.18 2.27
CA LEU A 122 -13.67 -8.67 2.64
C LEU A 122 -14.72 -9.17 1.65
N THR A 123 -15.92 -9.46 2.16
CA THR A 123 -17.07 -9.85 1.34
C THR A 123 -18.24 -8.90 1.55
N PRO A 124 -18.98 -8.49 0.50
CA PRO A 124 -20.22 -7.76 0.66
C PRO A 124 -21.26 -8.60 1.41
N PHE A 125 -21.89 -8.03 2.44
CA PHE A 125 -22.90 -8.74 3.24
C PHE A 125 -24.05 -9.32 2.39
N LYS A 126 -24.45 -8.59 1.34
CA LYS A 126 -25.53 -9.00 0.43
C LYS A 126 -25.08 -9.98 -0.66
N ASN A 127 -23.78 -10.20 -0.84
CA ASN A 127 -23.23 -11.07 -1.87
C ASN A 127 -21.90 -11.68 -1.37
N PRO A 128 -21.96 -12.68 -0.48
CA PRO A 128 -20.77 -13.26 0.16
C PRO A 128 -19.87 -14.03 -0.81
N ASP A 129 -20.37 -14.38 -2.00
CA ASP A 129 -19.59 -15.02 -3.07
C ASP A 129 -18.62 -14.05 -3.74
N LYS A 130 -18.85 -12.74 -3.61
CA LYS A 130 -17.92 -11.71 -4.06
C LYS A 130 -16.92 -11.38 -2.96
N GLN A 131 -15.65 -11.29 -3.36
CA GLN A 131 -14.54 -11.09 -2.43
C GLN A 131 -13.59 -10.03 -2.96
N ILE A 132 -13.12 -9.15 -2.08
CA ILE A 132 -12.14 -8.12 -2.42
C ILE A 132 -10.96 -8.24 -1.47
N CYS A 133 -9.76 -8.26 -2.06
CA CYS A 133 -8.50 -8.27 -1.33
C CYS A 133 -8.07 -6.82 -1.08
N ILE A 134 -8.12 -6.38 0.17
CA ILE A 134 -7.68 -5.06 0.60
C ILE A 134 -6.29 -5.19 1.21
N VAL A 135 -5.32 -4.51 0.62
CA VAL A 135 -3.94 -4.50 1.10
C VAL A 135 -3.63 -3.12 1.65
N ASN A 136 -3.05 -3.06 2.83
CA ASN A 136 -2.60 -1.84 3.48
C ASN A 136 -1.13 -1.99 3.90
N THR A 137 -0.26 -1.09 3.44
CA THR A 137 1.17 -1.16 3.77
C THR A 137 1.82 0.21 3.89
N HIS A 138 2.98 0.24 4.55
CA HIS A 138 3.90 1.36 4.58
C HIS A 138 5.30 0.85 4.23
N VAL A 139 5.69 1.02 2.97
CA VAL A 139 6.99 0.56 2.41
C VAL A 139 8.13 1.47 2.89
N LEU A 140 9.38 0.98 2.89
CA LEU A 140 10.54 1.70 3.41
C LEU A 140 10.69 3.14 2.87
N TYR A 141 10.79 4.11 3.77
CA TYR A 141 11.01 5.53 3.44
C TYR A 141 12.37 5.81 2.78
N ASN A 142 13.46 5.23 3.29
CA ASN A 142 14.83 5.60 2.94
C ASN A 142 15.07 5.65 1.42
N HIS A 143 15.17 6.88 0.88
CA HIS A 143 15.34 7.18 -0.54
C HIS A 143 16.63 6.61 -1.18
N LYS A 144 17.55 6.11 -0.37
CA LYS A 144 18.82 5.50 -0.83
C LYS A 144 18.76 3.96 -0.92
N ARG A 145 17.60 3.35 -0.66
CA ARG A 145 17.43 1.88 -0.63
C ARG A 145 16.25 1.41 -1.48
N GLU A 146 16.31 1.68 -2.78
CA GLU A 146 15.32 1.18 -3.73
C GLU A 146 15.39 -0.34 -3.90
N ASP A 147 16.54 -0.97 -3.67
CA ASP A 147 16.68 -2.41 -3.50
C ASP A 147 15.75 -2.94 -2.39
N VAL A 148 15.79 -2.34 -1.21
CA VAL A 148 14.95 -2.83 -0.09
C VAL A 148 13.48 -2.66 -0.43
N ARG A 149 13.10 -1.56 -1.08
CA ARG A 149 11.73 -1.36 -1.54
C ARG A 149 11.32 -2.40 -2.59
N LEU A 150 12.19 -2.70 -3.56
CA LEU A 150 11.92 -3.76 -4.54
C LEU A 150 11.74 -5.12 -3.87
N ALA A 151 12.60 -5.46 -2.91
CA ALA A 151 12.50 -6.70 -2.14
C ALA A 151 11.18 -6.77 -1.35
N GLN A 152 10.80 -5.68 -0.68
CA GLN A 152 9.52 -5.54 0.03
C GLN A 152 8.32 -5.70 -0.90
N LEU A 153 8.37 -5.09 -2.09
CA LEU A 153 7.32 -5.26 -3.10
C LEU A 153 7.26 -6.69 -3.63
N GLN A 154 8.40 -7.35 -3.87
CA GLN A 154 8.42 -8.72 -4.39
C GLN A 154 7.76 -9.69 -3.41
N ILE A 155 8.07 -9.61 -2.11
CA ILE A 155 7.43 -10.46 -1.10
C ILE A 155 5.97 -10.09 -0.86
N LEU A 156 5.63 -8.80 -0.95
CA LEU A 156 4.25 -8.33 -0.83
C LEU A 156 3.39 -8.87 -1.97
N LEU A 157 3.89 -8.81 -3.20
CA LEU A 157 3.17 -9.30 -4.38
C LEU A 157 3.00 -10.83 -4.34
N ALA A 158 3.97 -11.57 -3.78
CA ALA A 158 3.82 -13.00 -3.51
C ALA A 158 2.72 -13.30 -2.49
N GLU A 159 2.67 -12.55 -1.38
CA GLU A 159 1.62 -12.70 -0.39
C GLU A 159 0.24 -12.31 -0.95
N ILE A 160 0.15 -11.23 -1.74
CA ILE A 160 -1.11 -10.85 -2.41
C ILE A 160 -1.53 -11.97 -3.36
N ASN A 161 -0.60 -12.59 -4.08
CA ASN A 161 -0.90 -13.70 -4.99
C ASN A 161 -1.45 -14.91 -4.24
N HIS A 162 -0.85 -15.24 -3.10
CA HIS A 162 -1.31 -16.29 -2.20
C HIS A 162 -2.75 -16.04 -1.74
N VAL A 163 -2.96 -14.86 -1.12
CA VAL A 163 -4.18 -14.55 -0.39
C VAL A 163 -5.34 -14.18 -1.32
N ALA A 164 -5.07 -13.56 -2.46
CA ALA A 164 -6.13 -13.18 -3.41
C ALA A 164 -6.62 -14.35 -4.26
N CYS A 165 -5.89 -15.47 -4.34
CA CYS A 165 -6.19 -16.63 -5.19
C CYS A 165 -6.96 -17.71 -4.42
N ILE A 166 -8.22 -17.99 -4.83
CA ILE A 166 -9.04 -19.07 -4.27
C ILE A 166 -9.48 -20.01 -5.39
N ASN A 167 -9.10 -21.29 -5.33
CA ASN A 167 -9.44 -22.28 -6.35
C ASN A 167 -9.21 -21.74 -7.77
N THR A 168 -8.01 -21.20 -8.00
CA THR A 168 -7.55 -20.53 -9.24
C THR A 168 -8.23 -19.19 -9.58
N ASN A 169 -9.33 -18.81 -8.92
CA ASN A 169 -9.95 -17.51 -9.14
C ASN A 169 -9.31 -16.42 -8.28
N TYR A 170 -9.00 -15.28 -8.90
CA TYR A 170 -8.45 -14.13 -8.19
C TYR A 170 -9.53 -13.15 -7.78
N SER A 171 -9.52 -12.77 -6.51
CA SER A 171 -10.28 -11.62 -6.01
C SER A 171 -9.69 -10.33 -6.58
N PRO A 172 -10.51 -9.32 -6.94
CA PRO A 172 -10.01 -7.99 -7.20
C PRO A 172 -9.20 -7.46 -6.02
N VAL A 173 -8.08 -6.79 -6.32
CA VAL A 173 -7.15 -6.29 -5.32
C VAL A 173 -7.22 -4.77 -5.28
N ILE A 174 -7.32 -4.20 -4.08
CA ILE A 174 -7.05 -2.78 -3.82
C ILE A 174 -5.83 -2.69 -2.91
N LEU A 175 -4.75 -2.13 -3.42
CA LEU A 175 -3.52 -1.85 -2.67
C LEU A 175 -3.49 -0.37 -2.25
N CYS A 176 -3.71 -0.15 -0.97
CA CYS A 176 -3.60 1.13 -0.29
C CYS A 176 -2.26 1.25 0.43
N GLY A 177 -1.74 2.48 0.55
CA GLY A 177 -0.65 2.74 1.47
C GLY A 177 0.28 3.87 1.07
N ASN A 178 1.20 4.19 1.98
CA ASN A 178 2.37 5.00 1.71
C ASN A 178 3.45 4.08 1.12
N LEU A 179 3.59 4.10 -0.20
CA LEU A 179 4.55 3.25 -0.90
C LEU A 179 5.96 3.88 -0.95
N ASN A 180 6.10 5.16 -0.58
CA ASN A 180 7.35 5.91 -0.72
C ASN A 180 7.93 5.85 -2.14
N LEU A 181 7.04 5.77 -3.15
CA LEU A 181 7.37 5.76 -4.58
C LEU A 181 6.89 7.05 -5.22
N THR A 182 7.67 7.62 -6.13
CA THR A 182 7.16 8.70 -7.01
C THR A 182 6.56 8.09 -8.28
N PRO A 183 5.61 8.78 -8.95
CA PRO A 183 5.04 8.30 -10.21
C PRO A 183 6.07 8.09 -11.34
N SER A 184 7.24 8.72 -11.25
CA SER A 184 8.34 8.59 -12.21
C SER A 184 9.32 7.46 -11.88
N SER A 185 9.15 6.76 -10.75
CA SER A 185 10.08 5.71 -10.31
C SER A 185 9.92 4.42 -11.13
N LYS A 186 11.02 3.67 -11.30
CA LYS A 186 10.97 2.33 -11.94
C LYS A 186 10.08 1.37 -11.16
N LEU A 187 10.00 1.52 -9.83
CA LEU A 187 9.13 0.71 -8.97
C LEU A 187 7.64 1.00 -9.14
N TYR A 188 7.25 2.27 -9.34
CA TYR A 188 5.85 2.58 -9.70
C TYR A 188 5.50 2.02 -11.08
N SER A 189 6.42 2.14 -12.04
CA SER A 189 6.25 1.57 -13.37
C SER A 189 6.15 0.05 -13.31
N PHE A 190 6.94 -0.61 -12.47
CA PHE A 190 6.87 -2.06 -12.24
C PHE A 190 5.46 -2.50 -11.81
N LEU A 191 4.85 -1.84 -10.82
CA LEU A 191 3.51 -2.17 -10.32
C LEU A 191 2.42 -2.08 -11.41
N SER A 192 2.58 -1.17 -12.37
CA SER A 192 1.61 -0.98 -13.46
C SER A 192 1.92 -1.83 -14.70
N GLN A 193 3.20 -1.95 -15.07
CA GLN A 193 3.67 -2.64 -16.28
C GLN A 193 4.00 -4.12 -16.05
N VAL A 194 3.77 -4.63 -14.84
CA VAL A 194 3.94 -6.04 -14.44
C VAL A 194 5.34 -6.63 -14.55
N ARG A 195 6.33 -5.85 -14.99
CA ARG A 195 7.67 -6.34 -15.30
C ARG A 195 8.74 -5.30 -15.00
N LEU A 196 9.83 -5.74 -14.37
CA LEU A 196 11.03 -4.95 -14.15
C LEU A 196 12.26 -5.81 -14.42
N LYS A 197 13.03 -5.47 -15.46
CA LYS A 197 14.39 -5.98 -15.63
C LYS A 197 15.32 -5.24 -14.68
N TYR A 198 15.80 -5.92 -13.65
CA TYR A 198 16.68 -5.33 -12.63
C TYR A 198 18.16 -5.62 -12.87
N GLU A 199 18.49 -6.65 -13.65
CA GLU A 199 19.86 -7.00 -13.98
C GLU A 199 20.58 -5.78 -14.58
N HIS A 200 21.79 -5.51 -14.10
CA HIS A 200 22.64 -4.37 -14.48
C HIS A 200 22.15 -2.98 -14.02
N LEU A 201 21.04 -2.88 -13.29
CA LEU A 201 20.70 -1.64 -12.59
C LEU A 201 21.61 -1.41 -11.39
N ASP A 202 21.78 -0.15 -11.00
CA ASP A 202 22.42 0.21 -9.73
C ASP A 202 21.66 -0.40 -8.57
N ILE A 203 22.39 -1.02 -7.64
CA ILE A 203 21.80 -1.76 -6.53
C ILE A 203 20.97 -0.88 -5.59
N LYS A 204 21.33 0.40 -5.37
CA LYS A 204 20.63 1.25 -4.39
C LYS A 204 19.55 2.12 -5.01
N LYS A 205 19.68 2.45 -6.29
CA LYS A 205 18.85 3.44 -6.99
C LYS A 205 18.05 2.88 -8.15
N LEU A 206 18.28 1.62 -8.53
CA LEU A 206 17.63 0.98 -9.69
C LEU A 206 17.77 1.82 -10.97
N THR A 207 18.90 2.51 -11.13
CA THR A 207 19.23 3.33 -12.29
C THR A 207 20.24 2.65 -13.19
N ASP A 208 20.25 3.01 -14.47
CA ASP A 208 21.23 2.50 -15.44
C ASP A 208 22.65 3.03 -15.15
N TYR A 209 22.76 4.13 -14.39
CA TYR A 209 24.01 4.72 -13.91
C TYR A 209 24.30 4.25 -12.47
N GLY A 210 25.55 3.87 -12.18
CA GLY A 210 25.98 3.44 -10.85
C GLY A 210 27.15 2.45 -10.90
N SER A 211 27.95 2.38 -9.84
CA SER A 211 29.16 1.55 -9.80
C SER A 211 28.90 0.11 -9.37
N GLN A 212 27.88 -0.12 -8.52
CA GLN A 212 27.53 -1.45 -8.03
C GLN A 212 26.24 -1.92 -8.69
N LYS A 213 26.34 -2.98 -9.51
CA LYS A 213 25.24 -3.48 -10.32
C LYS A 213 24.59 -4.71 -9.70
N ILE A 214 23.28 -4.82 -9.85
CA ILE A 214 22.54 -6.02 -9.46
C ILE A 214 22.87 -7.12 -10.48
N GLY A 215 23.24 -8.29 -9.97
CA GLY A 215 23.41 -9.51 -10.79
C GLY A 215 22.07 -10.14 -11.16
N LYS A 216 22.11 -11.40 -11.57
CA LYS A 216 20.90 -12.15 -11.91
C LYS A 216 20.09 -12.58 -10.70
N THR A 217 20.71 -12.86 -9.56
CA THR A 217 20.01 -13.22 -8.33
C THR A 217 19.75 -11.96 -7.51
N PHE A 218 18.47 -11.68 -7.20
CA PHE A 218 18.08 -10.53 -6.37
C PHE A 218 17.68 -10.97 -4.96
N LEU A 219 16.59 -11.74 -4.83
CA LEU A 219 16.25 -12.43 -3.58
C LEU A 219 16.92 -13.82 -3.51
N PRO A 220 17.32 -14.28 -2.31
CA PRO A 220 17.79 -15.64 -2.11
C PRO A 220 16.70 -16.67 -2.44
N LYS A 221 17.08 -17.76 -3.11
CA LYS A 221 16.15 -18.83 -3.54
C LYS A 221 15.50 -19.55 -2.35
N ASP A 222 16.14 -19.57 -1.19
CA ASP A 222 15.65 -20.20 0.04
C ASP A 222 14.45 -19.46 0.65
N LEU A 223 14.09 -18.28 0.13
CA LEU A 223 12.81 -17.66 0.43
C LEU A 223 11.64 -18.33 -0.29
N TYR A 224 11.90 -19.21 -1.25
CA TYR A 224 10.90 -19.89 -2.07
C TYR A 224 9.94 -18.93 -2.76
N ILE A 225 10.40 -17.73 -3.12
CA ILE A 225 9.65 -16.73 -3.88
C ILE A 225 10.28 -16.59 -5.26
N SER A 226 9.51 -16.92 -6.29
CA SER A 226 9.97 -16.85 -7.68
C SER A 226 10.16 -15.41 -8.15
N ASP A 227 10.81 -15.26 -9.31
CA ASP A 227 10.88 -14.01 -10.05
C ASP A 227 9.50 -13.54 -10.52
N SER A 228 8.49 -14.42 -10.57
CA SER A 228 7.10 -14.07 -10.92
C SER A 228 6.25 -13.61 -9.73
N CYS A 229 6.90 -13.31 -8.59
CA CYS A 229 6.24 -12.92 -7.34
C CYS A 229 5.20 -13.96 -6.88
N GLN A 230 5.57 -15.24 -6.84
CA GLN A 230 4.72 -16.34 -6.38
C GLN A 230 5.51 -17.26 -5.46
N TYR A 231 4.84 -17.89 -4.49
CA TYR A 231 5.47 -18.93 -3.68
C TYR A 231 5.69 -20.19 -4.50
N PHE A 232 6.88 -20.77 -4.40
CA PHE A 232 7.26 -22.00 -5.10
C PHE A 232 6.29 -23.15 -4.81
N GLN A 233 5.91 -23.31 -3.54
CA GLN A 233 5.00 -24.37 -3.11
C GLN A 233 3.63 -24.27 -3.80
N GLU A 234 3.13 -23.06 -4.07
CA GLU A 234 1.87 -22.88 -4.80
C GLU A 234 2.00 -23.25 -6.27
N LEU A 235 3.13 -22.90 -6.89
CA LEU A 235 3.40 -23.27 -8.28
C LEU A 235 3.49 -24.78 -8.44
N GLU A 236 4.10 -25.47 -7.48
CA GLU A 236 4.09 -26.94 -7.40
C GLU A 236 2.65 -27.48 -7.28
N GLN A 237 1.87 -26.98 -6.33
CA GLN A 237 0.48 -27.43 -6.11
C GLN A 237 -0.43 -27.21 -7.33
N LYS A 238 -0.17 -26.15 -8.11
CA LYS A 238 -0.91 -25.82 -9.34
C LYS A 238 -0.40 -26.54 -10.59
N ASN A 239 0.66 -27.36 -10.48
CA ASN A 239 1.36 -27.96 -11.62
C ASN A 239 1.88 -26.93 -12.65
N CYS A 240 2.39 -25.79 -12.18
CA CYS A 240 2.94 -24.70 -13.00
C CYS A 240 4.42 -24.46 -12.68
N ILE A 241 5.21 -25.53 -12.49
CA ILE A 241 6.61 -25.43 -12.02
C ILE A 241 7.53 -24.74 -13.05
N GLU A 242 7.14 -24.75 -14.32
CA GLU A 242 7.79 -24.00 -15.40
C GLU A 242 7.78 -22.48 -15.17
N GLU A 243 6.85 -21.97 -14.35
CA GLU A 243 6.82 -20.57 -13.93
C GLU A 243 7.68 -20.27 -12.71
N ALA A 244 8.23 -21.29 -12.05
CA ALA A 244 9.10 -21.17 -10.88
C ALA A 244 10.53 -20.78 -11.29
N ILE A 245 10.63 -19.68 -12.03
CA ILE A 245 11.90 -19.12 -12.49
C ILE A 245 12.52 -18.33 -11.33
N PHE A 246 13.81 -18.55 -11.12
CA PHE A 246 14.62 -17.78 -10.17
C PHE A 246 15.87 -17.26 -10.86
N SER A 247 16.33 -16.09 -10.45
CA SER A 247 17.58 -15.51 -10.94
C SER A 247 17.59 -15.25 -12.45
N SER A 248 16.48 -14.81 -13.03
CA SER A 248 16.36 -14.46 -14.44
C SER A 248 16.89 -13.06 -14.77
N GLY A 249 17.12 -12.22 -13.74
CA GLY A 249 17.44 -10.80 -13.94
C GLY A 249 16.21 -9.91 -14.17
N THR A 250 15.00 -10.48 -14.10
CA THR A 250 13.73 -9.78 -14.26
C THR A 250 12.73 -10.25 -13.21
N ILE A 251 11.99 -9.34 -12.59
CA ILE A 251 10.82 -9.68 -11.75
C ILE A 251 9.55 -9.37 -12.53
N THR A 252 8.52 -10.21 -12.38
CA THR A 252 7.17 -10.00 -12.89
C THR A 252 6.09 -10.22 -11.82
N HIS A 253 4.88 -9.75 -12.07
CA HIS A 253 3.69 -10.09 -11.26
C HIS A 253 2.43 -10.14 -12.13
N ARG A 254 1.27 -10.53 -11.58
CA ARG A 254 0.03 -10.73 -12.36
C ARG A 254 -0.99 -9.58 -12.29
N PHE A 255 -0.80 -8.64 -11.35
CA PHE A 255 -1.81 -7.65 -11.00
C PHE A 255 -2.04 -6.49 -12.00
N ALA A 256 -1.04 -6.04 -12.77
CA ALA A 256 -1.18 -4.87 -13.67
C ALA A 256 -1.92 -3.67 -13.01
N PHE A 257 -1.42 -3.19 -11.88
CA PHE A 257 -2.16 -2.24 -11.05
C PHE A 257 -2.42 -0.91 -11.77
N LYS A 258 -3.67 -0.44 -11.66
CA LYS A 258 -4.08 0.90 -12.09
C LYS A 258 -4.11 1.83 -10.87
N SER A 259 -3.49 2.99 -10.99
CA SER A 259 -3.59 4.03 -9.95
C SER A 259 -4.91 4.79 -10.07
N VAL A 260 -5.62 4.95 -8.95
CA VAL A 260 -6.78 5.86 -8.87
C VAL A 260 -6.41 7.27 -9.29
N TYR A 261 -5.16 7.69 -9.08
CA TYR A 261 -4.67 9.04 -9.33
C TYR A 261 -3.81 9.15 -10.58
N ASN A 262 -3.87 8.17 -11.49
CA ASN A 262 -3.05 8.22 -12.69
C ASN A 262 -3.35 9.47 -13.53
N SER A 263 -2.27 10.11 -13.98
CA SER A 263 -2.25 11.42 -14.63
C SER A 263 -2.41 11.34 -16.14
N ASP A 264 -2.64 10.17 -16.75
CA ASP A 264 -2.69 10.03 -18.21
C ASP A 264 -3.70 10.95 -18.89
N LYS A 265 -4.79 11.31 -18.19
CA LYS A 265 -5.79 12.27 -18.68
C LYS A 265 -5.39 13.74 -18.47
N PHE A 266 -4.42 14.03 -17.61
CA PHE A 266 -3.91 15.36 -17.27
C PHE A 266 -2.38 15.34 -17.01
N PRO A 267 -1.54 15.01 -18.01
CA PRO A 267 -0.12 14.76 -17.83
C PRO A 267 0.68 15.98 -17.31
N LYS A 268 0.08 17.17 -17.32
CA LYS A 268 0.71 18.43 -16.88
C LYS A 268 0.42 18.81 -15.42
N VAL A 269 -0.45 18.09 -14.72
CA VAL A 269 -0.83 18.44 -13.34
C VAL A 269 -0.19 17.47 -12.35
N ARG A 270 0.84 17.94 -11.64
CA ARG A 270 1.47 17.21 -10.54
C ARG A 270 0.57 17.29 -9.31
N LEU A 271 -0.05 16.16 -8.99
CA LEU A 271 -0.80 15.94 -7.75
C LEU A 271 0.18 15.59 -6.63
N ASN A 272 -0.19 15.95 -5.39
CA ASN A 272 0.58 15.62 -4.20
C ASN A 272 -0.32 14.94 -3.16
N SER A 273 0.25 13.95 -2.46
CA SER A 273 -0.34 13.33 -1.27
C SER A 273 0.35 13.80 0.02
N THR A 274 1.44 14.56 -0.09
CA THR A 274 2.07 15.31 0.99
C THR A 274 2.18 16.78 0.60
N TYR A 275 2.87 17.60 1.40
CA TYR A 275 3.24 18.95 0.94
C TYR A 275 4.13 18.92 -0.33
N HIS A 276 4.96 17.89 -0.51
CA HIS A 276 6.04 17.88 -1.53
C HIS A 276 5.78 16.98 -2.74
N ASN A 277 5.14 15.84 -2.56
CA ASN A 277 5.09 14.78 -3.57
C ASN A 277 3.87 13.86 -3.42
N LEU A 278 3.67 13.03 -4.44
CA LEU A 278 2.73 11.90 -4.41
C LEU A 278 3.51 10.64 -4.06
N VAL A 279 3.24 10.08 -2.88
CA VAL A 279 3.85 8.84 -2.36
C VAL A 279 2.82 7.85 -1.82
N ASP A 280 1.58 8.32 -1.61
CA ASP A 280 0.45 7.52 -1.18
C ASP A 280 -0.37 7.12 -2.38
N TYR A 281 -0.84 5.88 -2.38
CA TYR A 281 -1.59 5.34 -3.51
C TYR A 281 -2.82 4.57 -3.05
N ILE A 282 -3.85 4.62 -3.88
CA ILE A 282 -4.87 3.59 -4.00
C ILE A 282 -4.68 2.99 -5.39
N LEU A 283 -4.09 1.82 -5.44
CA LEU A 283 -3.91 1.02 -6.65
C LEU A 283 -4.97 -0.06 -6.69
N TYR A 284 -5.48 -0.42 -7.87
CA TYR A 284 -6.47 -1.49 -7.99
C TYR A 284 -6.21 -2.38 -9.21
N SER A 285 -6.64 -3.64 -9.10
CA SER A 285 -6.51 -4.68 -10.12
C SER A 285 -7.75 -5.57 -10.18
N ASN A 286 -8.12 -5.97 -11.41
CA ASN A 286 -9.27 -6.84 -11.72
C ASN A 286 -8.83 -8.17 -12.37
N ILE A 287 -7.68 -8.73 -11.97
CA ILE A 287 -6.98 -9.88 -12.62
C ILE A 287 -7.93 -10.87 -13.33
N ASP A 288 -7.58 -11.24 -14.58
CA ASP A 288 -8.11 -12.42 -15.27
C ASP A 288 -6.93 -13.36 -15.60
N GLU A 289 -7.08 -14.67 -15.33
CA GLU A 289 -6.05 -15.71 -15.52
C GLU A 289 -5.56 -15.80 -16.97
N LYS A 290 -6.35 -15.36 -17.93
CA LYS A 290 -5.97 -15.42 -19.35
C LYS A 290 -5.20 -14.17 -19.73
N PHE A 291 -3.87 -14.29 -19.74
CA PHE A 291 -3.01 -13.45 -20.57
C PHE A 291 -3.70 -13.25 -21.93
N ASN A 292 -4.16 -12.02 -22.21
CA ASN A 292 -4.91 -11.60 -23.40
C ASN A 292 -6.35 -12.16 -23.55
N LYS A 293 -7.37 -11.42 -23.08
CA LYS A 293 -8.31 -10.67 -23.96
C LYS A 293 -9.62 -10.19 -23.30
N HIS A 294 -9.92 -10.57 -22.06
CA HIS A 294 -11.05 -9.96 -21.35
C HIS A 294 -10.63 -9.66 -19.91
N GLU A 295 -10.38 -8.39 -19.58
CA GLU A 295 -10.45 -7.98 -18.17
C GLU A 295 -11.85 -8.35 -17.69
N LYS A 296 -11.97 -9.31 -16.77
CA LYS A 296 -13.19 -9.43 -15.98
C LYS A 296 -13.23 -8.20 -15.08
N GLN A 297 -13.69 -7.07 -15.62
CA GLN A 297 -13.80 -5.83 -14.87
C GLN A 297 -14.80 -6.07 -13.74
N GLU A 298 -14.28 -6.42 -12.56
CA GLU A 298 -15.09 -6.66 -11.38
C GLU A 298 -15.24 -5.38 -10.56
N LEU A 299 -14.21 -4.52 -10.51
CA LEU A 299 -14.25 -3.20 -9.90
C LEU A 299 -14.13 -2.09 -10.95
N LEU A 300 -15.10 -1.19 -10.95
CA LEU A 300 -15.09 0.04 -11.73
C LEU A 300 -14.84 1.25 -10.82
N LEU A 301 -13.79 2.02 -11.09
CA LEU A 301 -13.56 3.31 -10.44
C LEU A 301 -14.60 4.33 -10.94
N LEU A 302 -15.44 4.83 -10.03
CA LEU A 302 -16.46 5.83 -10.34
C LEU A 302 -15.96 7.25 -10.09
N GLU A 303 -15.44 7.49 -8.89
CA GLU A 303 -15.12 8.81 -8.37
C GLU A 303 -13.86 8.72 -7.51
N ARG A 304 -13.17 9.85 -7.37
CA ARG A 304 -12.02 10.01 -6.47
C ARG A 304 -12.06 11.40 -5.87
N LEU A 305 -11.57 11.53 -4.63
CA LEU A 305 -11.31 12.84 -4.06
C LEU A 305 -10.19 13.51 -4.85
N ARG A 306 -10.31 14.81 -5.16
CA ARG A 306 -9.23 15.53 -5.85
C ARG A 306 -8.09 15.78 -4.88
N LEU A 307 -6.90 15.28 -5.20
CA LEU A 307 -5.67 15.66 -4.49
C LEU A 307 -5.22 17.09 -4.85
N PRO A 308 -4.56 17.79 -3.91
CA PRO A 308 -4.00 19.11 -4.18
C PRO A 308 -2.90 19.03 -5.24
N THR A 309 -2.84 20.07 -6.06
CA THR A 309 -1.69 20.31 -6.95
C THR A 309 -0.55 20.95 -6.17
N TYR A 310 0.65 21.01 -6.74
CA TYR A 310 1.76 21.78 -6.16
C TYR A 310 1.37 23.24 -5.83
N LYS A 311 0.59 23.90 -6.70
CA LYS A 311 0.10 25.27 -6.48
C LYS A 311 -0.89 25.35 -5.32
N ASP A 312 -1.72 24.32 -5.14
CA ASP A 312 -2.63 24.24 -3.99
C ASP A 312 -1.84 24.06 -2.70
N CYS A 313 -0.81 23.19 -2.69
CA CYS A 313 0.04 22.98 -1.51
C CYS A 313 0.71 24.28 -1.05
N ILE A 314 1.24 25.10 -1.97
CA ILE A 314 1.82 26.42 -1.60
C ILE A 314 0.79 27.31 -0.89
N LYS A 315 -0.48 27.30 -1.34
CA LYS A 315 -1.55 28.10 -0.73
C LYS A 315 -2.01 27.54 0.61
N ILE A 316 -2.07 26.22 0.74
CA ILE A 316 -2.46 25.54 1.98
C ILE A 316 -1.36 25.70 3.05
N GLY A 317 -0.11 25.77 2.62
CA GLY A 317 1.06 25.82 3.48
C GLY A 317 1.54 24.43 3.93
N PRO A 318 2.62 24.38 4.72
CA PRO A 318 3.19 23.13 5.21
C PRO A 318 2.22 22.38 6.13
N LEU A 319 2.40 21.07 6.23
CA LEU A 319 1.58 20.16 7.04
C LEU A 319 2.40 19.57 8.20
N PRO A 320 1.77 19.11 9.30
CA PRO A 320 0.36 19.34 9.69
C PRO A 320 0.07 20.82 9.90
N ASN A 321 -1.21 21.21 9.83
CA ASN A 321 -1.64 22.61 10.05
C ASN A 321 -3.00 22.69 10.75
N SER A 322 -3.56 23.89 10.85
CA SER A 322 -4.84 24.13 11.55
C SER A 322 -6.04 23.38 10.95
N GLN A 323 -5.93 22.89 9.72
CA GLN A 323 -6.97 22.13 9.03
C GLN A 323 -6.65 20.62 8.89
N ASN A 324 -5.36 20.26 8.79
CA ASN A 324 -4.92 18.89 8.53
C ASN A 324 -4.11 18.33 9.71
N GLY A 325 -4.53 17.18 10.23
CA GLY A 325 -3.90 16.53 11.39
C GLY A 325 -2.67 15.68 11.06
N SER A 326 -2.31 15.52 9.79
CA SER A 326 -1.16 14.74 9.31
C SER A 326 -0.35 15.56 8.32
N ASP A 327 0.90 15.17 8.09
CA ASP A 327 1.77 15.66 7.01
C ASP A 327 1.43 15.05 5.63
N HIS A 328 0.46 14.12 5.61
CA HIS A 328 -0.16 13.59 4.41
C HIS A 328 -1.61 14.10 4.24
N TYR A 329 -2.07 14.08 2.99
CA TYR A 329 -3.48 14.18 2.62
C TYR A 329 -4.08 12.77 2.50
N HIS A 330 -5.33 12.61 2.94
CA HIS A 330 -6.03 11.34 2.76
C HIS A 330 -6.46 11.15 1.29
N LEU A 331 -6.40 9.91 0.82
CA LEU A 331 -6.87 9.51 -0.50
C LEU A 331 -8.24 8.86 -0.40
N GLU A 332 -9.13 9.15 -1.36
CA GLU A 332 -10.42 8.48 -1.47
C GLU A 332 -10.74 8.05 -2.89
N ALA A 333 -11.45 6.94 -3.00
CA ALA A 333 -11.92 6.37 -4.24
C ALA A 333 -13.26 5.69 -3.97
N LYS A 334 -14.17 5.81 -4.94
CA LYS A 334 -15.45 5.11 -4.94
C LYS A 334 -15.44 4.09 -6.07
N PHE A 335 -15.61 2.83 -5.71
CA PHE A 335 -15.69 1.72 -6.64
C PHE A 335 -17.11 1.18 -6.73
N ARG A 336 -17.44 0.59 -7.88
CA ARG A 336 -18.65 -0.20 -8.08
C ARG A 336 -18.25 -1.62 -8.46
N TRP A 337 -18.88 -2.61 -7.83
CA TRP A 337 -18.83 -3.97 -8.34
C TRP A 337 -19.62 -4.06 -9.64
N ILE A 338 -19.02 -4.53 -10.71
CA ILE A 338 -19.75 -4.86 -11.92
C ILE A 338 -20.36 -6.25 -11.72
N CYS A 339 -21.67 -6.27 -11.50
CA CYS A 339 -22.45 -7.51 -11.57
C CYS A 339 -22.71 -7.83 -13.04
N LYS A 340 -22.46 -9.07 -13.44
CA LYS A 340 -22.88 -9.57 -14.76
C LYS A 340 -24.36 -9.93 -14.73
#